data_AF-A0A7X8ATR9-F1
#
_entry.id   AF-A0A7X8ATR9-F1
#
_cell.length_a   1.000
_cell.length_b   1.000
_cell.length_c   1.000
_cell.angle_alpha   90.00
_cell.angle_beta   90.00
_cell.angle_gamma   90.00
#
_symmetry.space_group_name_H-M   'P 1'
#
loop_
_entity.id
_entity.type
_entity.pdbx_description
1 polymer ?
#
loop_
_entity_poly.entity_id
_entity_poly.type
_entity_poly.pdbx_seq_one_letter_code
_entity_poly.pdbx_strand_id
1 'polypeptide(L)'
;MKKVIVCCLLCVLLSSCGGQDVPDKGNDEVSPTPEKVEMNDSGFKEDSLEAGKDYISLIEGNLKTGKKDTELKDDNSSDVVVISDIDNWEHPVKNVLKDKGIPISKLELIENRTYPTFYVTLSEEIVRKEAIEDLIEEVAKANGFWDYSFVDESNNIKIEVFIEKENRKVKSYTINGEKTDFVKTDNNSAKYDKYLKFLNVEGEVTDFIQEDIDLDGNQEVVITIFTGEWRNMIYVLREVEDELYKIGVAESGGYSVYDPHLVKMKGKKHKYIAAFVTNGGGLSGFALYKVGENDVELIEYSASPTGAGIDYLVSSEDSDIYDGYVQNRYSYDVMYFNVTRYYKWNGESFHHVSTSVDVPEYPEDEEGVVRQFLKLSILDEREEKCDEVQKRLAEINTSGKALDFNKIWQLDYISFWISDISDDRGEFDIQINGDFCVITVPVQDKNIVFEMSKVNGRYCITNIKGDFVY
;
A
#
# COMPACT_ATOMS: atom_id res chain seq x y z
N MET A 1 8.49 38.23 -27.65
CA MET A 1 8.99 37.45 -26.51
C MET A 1 8.28 36.10 -26.53
N LYS A 2 9.04 35.02 -26.73
CA LYS A 2 8.52 33.66 -26.96
C LYS A 2 8.13 33.04 -25.62
N LYS A 3 6.90 32.54 -25.53
CA LYS A 3 6.43 31.66 -24.46
C LYS A 3 7.03 30.28 -24.68
N VAL A 4 7.64 29.72 -23.64
CA VAL A 4 8.02 28.30 -23.58
C VAL A 4 6.85 27.60 -22.89
N ILE A 5 6.19 26.72 -23.64
CA ILE A 5 5.20 25.76 -23.14
C ILE A 5 5.99 24.51 -22.78
N VAL A 6 5.97 24.12 -21.51
CA VAL A 6 6.42 22.80 -21.07
C VAL A 6 5.18 21.92 -20.99
N CYS A 7 5.00 21.07 -22.00
CA CYS A 7 4.06 19.95 -21.95
C CYS A 7 4.66 18.87 -21.05
N CYS A 8 4.05 18.62 -19.88
CA CYS A 8 4.21 17.34 -19.19
C CYS A 8 3.09 16.41 -19.64
N LEU A 9 3.49 15.23 -20.13
CA LEU A 9 2.64 14.11 -20.50
C LEU A 9 1.72 13.72 -19.34
N LEU A 10 0.41 13.77 -19.55
CA LEU A 10 -0.56 12.94 -18.85
C LEU A 10 -1.32 12.15 -19.93
N CYS A 11 -0.85 10.94 -20.20
CA CYS A 11 -1.52 9.96 -21.05
C CYS A 11 -1.59 8.64 -20.30
N VAL A 12 -2.41 8.59 -19.25
CA VAL A 12 -2.90 7.33 -18.66
C VAL A 12 -4.36 7.52 -18.24
N LEU A 13 -5.21 7.82 -19.21
CA LEU A 13 -6.65 7.56 -19.16
C LEU A 13 -7.05 7.34 -20.61
N LEU A 14 -7.22 6.08 -21.01
CA LEU A 14 -7.95 5.56 -22.18
C LEU A 14 -7.35 4.19 -22.56
N SER A 15 -7.68 3.15 -21.78
CA SER A 15 -7.53 1.75 -22.19
C SER A 15 -8.60 0.91 -21.47
N SER A 16 -9.86 1.23 -21.75
CA SER A 16 -11.00 0.38 -21.43
C SER A 16 -12.14 0.75 -22.38
N CYS A 17 -12.03 0.32 -23.64
CA CYS A 17 -13.14 0.15 -24.57
C CYS A 17 -12.60 -0.57 -25.80
N GLY A 18 -12.91 -1.85 -25.93
CA GLY A 18 -12.47 -2.68 -27.04
C GLY A 18 -13.18 -4.02 -27.09
N GLY A 19 -14.51 -4.03 -26.93
CA GLY A 19 -15.35 -5.18 -27.27
C GLY A 19 -16.07 -4.87 -28.58
N GLN A 20 -15.68 -5.53 -29.66
CA GLN A 20 -16.32 -5.41 -30.97
C GLN A 20 -17.72 -6.04 -30.95
N ASP A 21 -18.70 -5.27 -31.42
CA ASP A 21 -20.03 -5.77 -31.79
C ASP A 21 -19.92 -6.79 -32.94
N VAL A 22 -20.47 -7.97 -32.74
CA VAL A 22 -20.94 -8.86 -33.81
C VAL A 22 -22.42 -9.16 -33.55
N PRO A 23 -23.31 -9.01 -34.54
CA PRO A 23 -24.73 -9.18 -34.34
C PRO A 23 -25.09 -10.66 -34.46
N ASP A 24 -25.88 -11.21 -33.53
CA ASP A 24 -26.56 -12.47 -33.77
C ASP A 24 -28.08 -12.37 -33.60
N LYS A 25 -28.74 -13.02 -34.56
CA LYS A 25 -30.18 -13.05 -34.77
C LYS A 25 -30.83 -13.99 -33.76
N GLY A 26 -32.07 -13.67 -33.39
CA GLY A 26 -32.80 -14.35 -32.34
C GLY A 26 -33.08 -15.83 -32.55
N ASN A 27 -33.49 -16.46 -31.46
CA ASN A 27 -34.76 -17.17 -31.36
C ASN A 27 -35.11 -17.42 -29.88
N ASP A 28 -36.40 -17.38 -29.62
CA ASP A 28 -37.06 -17.71 -28.35
C ASP A 28 -36.66 -19.10 -27.83
N GLU A 29 -36.50 -19.25 -26.51
CA GLU A 29 -37.10 -20.37 -25.76
C GLU A 29 -37.01 -20.17 -24.23
N VAL A 30 -38.19 -20.00 -23.63
CA VAL A 30 -38.72 -20.60 -22.39
C VAL A 30 -37.84 -20.56 -21.11
N SER A 31 -38.24 -19.71 -20.17
CA SER A 31 -37.88 -19.77 -18.76
C SER A 31 -38.48 -20.98 -18.02
N PRO A 32 -37.74 -21.60 -17.10
CA PRO A 32 -38.32 -22.21 -15.91
C PRO A 32 -37.97 -21.39 -14.66
N THR A 33 -38.99 -21.26 -13.82
CA THR A 33 -39.03 -20.59 -12.51
C THR A 33 -38.09 -21.27 -11.50
N PRO A 34 -37.41 -20.57 -10.58
CA PRO A 34 -36.62 -21.21 -9.54
C PRO A 34 -37.53 -21.70 -8.39
N GLU A 35 -37.38 -22.97 -8.03
CA GLU A 35 -37.86 -23.55 -6.77
C GLU A 35 -37.22 -22.86 -5.57
N LYS A 36 -38.03 -22.62 -4.52
CA LYS A 36 -37.58 -22.21 -3.19
C LYS A 36 -36.69 -23.29 -2.58
N VAL A 37 -35.47 -22.93 -2.22
CA VAL A 37 -34.65 -23.70 -1.26
C VAL A 37 -34.60 -22.89 0.04
N GLU A 38 -35.02 -23.55 1.12
CA GLU A 38 -35.05 -23.02 2.49
C GLU A 38 -33.63 -22.71 2.99
N MET A 39 -33.45 -21.52 3.56
CA MET A 39 -32.26 -21.14 4.30
C MET A 39 -32.23 -21.90 5.62
N ASN A 40 -31.22 -22.77 5.79
CA ASN A 40 -30.82 -23.22 7.12
C ASN A 40 -29.76 -22.27 7.66
N ASP A 41 -30.12 -21.70 8.80
CA ASP A 41 -29.35 -20.86 9.70
C ASP A 41 -28.09 -21.60 10.18
N SER A 42 -26.91 -21.11 9.82
CA SER A 42 -25.65 -21.51 10.43
C SER A 42 -24.92 -20.26 10.92
N GLY A 43 -25.02 -20.04 12.22
CA GLY A 43 -24.52 -18.87 12.94
C GLY A 43 -23.06 -18.52 12.63
N PHE A 44 -22.88 -17.28 12.20
CA PHE A 44 -21.63 -16.54 12.30
C PHE A 44 -21.36 -16.28 13.79
N LYS A 45 -20.17 -16.67 14.27
CA LYS A 45 -19.67 -16.27 15.59
C LYS A 45 -19.04 -14.88 15.52
N GLU A 46 -19.31 -14.07 16.55
CA GLU A 46 -18.90 -12.67 16.77
C GLU A 46 -17.39 -12.44 16.98
N ASP A 47 -16.55 -13.47 16.89
CA ASP A 47 -15.14 -13.40 17.32
C ASP A 47 -14.25 -12.50 16.41
N SER A 48 -14.67 -12.18 15.19
CA SER A 48 -13.92 -11.30 14.27
C SER A 48 -14.15 -9.80 14.48
N LEU A 49 -15.11 -9.42 15.33
CA LEU A 49 -15.45 -8.03 15.65
C LEU A 49 -14.77 -7.53 16.94
N GLU A 50 -14.25 -8.43 17.79
CA GLU A 50 -13.54 -8.06 19.02
C GLU A 50 -12.09 -7.59 18.76
N ALA A 51 -11.38 -8.19 17.80
CA ALA A 51 -10.01 -7.77 17.45
C ALA A 51 -9.92 -6.32 16.93
N GLY A 52 -10.98 -5.81 16.29
CA GLY A 52 -11.06 -4.42 15.82
C GLY A 52 -11.38 -3.40 16.92
N LYS A 53 -11.98 -3.81 18.04
CA LYS A 53 -12.34 -2.91 19.15
C LYS A 53 -11.18 -2.62 20.08
N ASP A 54 -10.29 -3.60 20.27
CA ASP A 54 -9.10 -3.43 21.12
C ASP A 54 -8.11 -2.40 20.53
N TYR A 55 -8.02 -2.32 19.19
CA TYR A 55 -7.19 -1.34 18.47
C TYR A 55 -7.71 0.12 18.62
N ILE A 56 -9.03 0.32 18.63
CA ILE A 56 -9.65 1.64 18.84
C ILE A 56 -9.45 2.13 20.28
N SER A 57 -9.44 1.24 21.27
CA SER A 57 -9.21 1.61 22.68
C SER A 57 -7.79 2.14 22.94
N LEU A 58 -6.80 1.69 22.16
CA LEU A 58 -5.40 2.12 22.26
C LEU A 58 -5.19 3.55 21.72
N ILE A 59 -5.96 3.94 20.70
CA ILE A 59 -5.91 5.29 20.10
C ILE A 59 -6.61 6.31 21.00
N GLU A 60 -7.77 5.96 21.58
CA GLU A 60 -8.51 6.87 22.48
C GLU A 60 -7.80 7.10 23.83
N GLY A 61 -6.97 6.16 24.28
CA GLY A 61 -6.18 6.28 25.51
C GLY A 61 -5.08 7.34 25.44
N ASN A 62 -4.49 7.54 24.26
CA ASN A 62 -3.36 8.46 24.06
C ASN A 62 -3.79 9.92 23.76
N LEU A 63 -5.07 10.16 23.43
CA LEU A 63 -5.61 11.51 23.18
C LEU A 63 -6.11 12.23 24.45
N LYS A 64 -6.28 11.54 25.58
CA LYS A 64 -6.96 12.10 26.78
C LYS A 64 -6.09 12.75 27.85
N THR A 65 -4.78 12.93 27.63
CA THR A 65 -3.93 13.64 28.60
C THR A 65 -3.09 14.74 27.98
N GLY A 66 -3.76 15.75 27.41
CA GLY A 66 -3.16 17.06 27.19
C GLY A 66 -3.45 18.00 28.37
N LYS A 67 -2.42 18.38 29.13
CA LYS A 67 -2.43 19.66 29.88
C LYS A 67 -1.36 20.57 29.28
N LYS A 68 -1.82 21.70 28.75
CA LYS A 68 -1.07 22.87 28.28
C LYS A 68 -0.08 23.37 29.35
N ASP A 69 1.12 23.77 28.91
CA ASP A 69 1.60 25.15 29.05
C ASP A 69 2.77 25.43 28.06
N THR A 70 2.53 26.44 27.22
CA THR A 70 3.40 27.48 26.63
C THR A 70 4.93 27.39 26.75
N GLU A 71 5.66 27.46 25.61
CA GLU A 71 6.34 28.67 25.09
C GLU A 71 7.21 28.34 23.86
N LEU A 72 7.08 29.15 22.80
CA LEU A 72 7.99 29.14 21.64
C LEU A 72 9.39 29.62 22.07
N LYS A 73 10.39 28.75 21.89
CA LYS A 73 11.79 29.16 21.68
C LYS A 73 12.40 28.29 20.59
N ASP A 74 12.93 28.96 19.57
CA ASP A 74 13.93 28.41 18.65
C ASP A 74 15.05 27.74 19.45
N ASP A 75 15.30 26.46 19.19
CA ASP A 75 16.66 25.90 19.26
C ASP A 75 16.75 24.61 18.45
N ASN A 76 17.86 24.45 17.72
CA ASN A 76 18.21 23.29 16.89
C ASN A 76 18.14 21.97 17.69
N SER A 77 17.04 21.23 17.56
CA SER A 77 16.91 19.86 18.06
C SER A 77 16.84 18.92 16.86
N SER A 78 17.77 17.97 16.78
CA SER A 78 17.65 16.82 15.89
C SER A 78 16.35 16.08 16.21
N ASP A 79 15.40 16.04 15.28
CA ASP A 79 14.15 15.29 15.42
C ASP A 79 14.44 13.78 15.46
N VAL A 80 14.73 13.28 16.66
CA VAL A 80 14.85 11.85 16.95
C VAL A 80 13.50 11.35 17.44
N VAL A 81 12.90 10.42 16.71
CA VAL A 81 11.66 9.74 17.12
C VAL A 81 12.01 8.38 17.70
N VAL A 82 11.58 8.11 18.93
CA VAL A 82 11.85 6.85 19.63
C VAL A 82 10.60 5.98 19.63
N ILE A 83 10.73 4.75 19.14
CA ILE A 83 9.70 3.71 19.17
C ILE A 83 10.16 2.62 20.14
N SER A 84 9.54 2.57 21.31
CA SER A 84 9.83 1.61 22.37
C SER A 84 8.81 0.48 22.48
N ASP A 85 7.61 0.67 21.94
CA ASP A 85 6.58 -0.38 21.88
C ASP A 85 6.87 -1.32 20.71
N ILE A 86 7.92 -2.11 20.88
CA ILE A 86 8.40 -3.03 19.85
C ILE A 86 7.40 -4.16 19.60
N ASP A 87 6.63 -4.58 20.61
CA ASP A 87 5.68 -5.68 20.48
C ASP A 87 4.59 -5.36 19.44
N ASN A 88 4.07 -4.13 19.45
CA ASN A 88 3.06 -3.66 18.51
C ASN A 88 3.63 -2.98 17.24
N TRP A 89 4.95 -2.82 17.15
CA TRP A 89 5.59 -2.27 15.97
C TRP A 89 5.63 -3.31 14.84
N GLU A 90 5.00 -3.01 13.70
CA GLU A 90 4.99 -3.85 12.50
C GLU A 90 5.95 -3.30 11.45
N HIS A 91 6.99 -4.08 11.11
CA HIS A 91 7.96 -3.72 10.08
C HIS A 91 8.71 -4.96 9.56
N PRO A 92 9.05 -5.06 8.25
CA PRO A 92 9.74 -6.22 7.69
C PRO A 92 11.06 -6.57 8.40
N VAL A 93 11.80 -5.57 8.87
CA VAL A 93 13.05 -5.78 9.64
C VAL A 93 12.82 -6.56 10.93
N LYS A 94 11.66 -6.40 11.59
CA LYS A 94 11.34 -7.15 12.81
C LYS A 94 11.26 -8.65 12.53
N ASN A 95 10.77 -9.04 11.35
CA ASN A 95 10.71 -10.45 10.95
C ASN A 95 12.11 -11.02 10.72
N VAL A 96 12.96 -10.30 9.98
CA VAL A 96 14.37 -10.69 9.75
C VAL A 96 15.11 -10.90 11.08
N LEU A 97 14.95 -9.97 12.02
CA LEU A 97 15.58 -10.07 13.34
C LEU A 97 15.02 -11.26 14.15
N LYS A 98 13.71 -11.47 14.12
CA LYS A 98 13.05 -12.60 14.79
C LYS A 98 13.54 -13.95 14.23
N ASP A 99 13.65 -14.09 12.92
CA ASP A 99 14.06 -15.32 12.25
C ASP A 99 15.51 -15.70 12.58
N LYS A 100 16.36 -14.69 12.80
CA LYS A 100 17.75 -14.88 13.27
C LYS A 100 17.89 -14.95 14.79
N GLY A 101 16.77 -14.93 15.53
CA GLY A 101 16.77 -14.98 17.00
C GLY A 101 17.41 -13.77 17.67
N ILE A 102 17.33 -12.60 17.04
CA ILE A 102 17.89 -11.32 17.53
C ILE A 102 16.78 -10.51 18.22
N PRO A 103 16.83 -10.34 19.55
CA PRO A 103 15.90 -9.49 20.26
C PRO A 103 16.14 -8.02 19.90
N ILE A 104 15.05 -7.27 19.70
CA ILE A 104 15.04 -5.81 19.55
C ILE A 104 14.31 -5.17 20.73
N SER A 105 14.85 -4.07 21.26
CA SER A 105 14.36 -3.40 22.47
C SER A 105 13.72 -2.04 22.18
N LYS A 106 14.25 -1.29 21.20
CA LYS A 106 13.70 -0.04 20.69
C LYS A 106 14.25 0.27 19.30
N LEU A 107 13.62 1.23 18.64
CA LEU A 107 14.08 1.83 17.39
C LEU A 107 14.13 3.35 17.56
N GLU A 108 15.18 3.97 17.05
CA GLU A 108 15.27 5.43 16.93
C GLU A 108 15.32 5.82 15.45
N LEU A 109 14.48 6.76 15.03
CA LEU A 109 14.47 7.30 13.68
C LEU A 109 15.05 8.72 13.70
N ILE A 110 16.11 8.94 12.94
CA ILE A 110 16.79 10.24 12.84
C ILE A 110 16.58 10.87 11.45
N GLU A 111 16.81 12.18 11.37
CA GLU A 111 16.66 13.01 10.16
C GLU A 111 15.29 12.85 9.48
N ASN A 112 14.25 13.48 10.06
CA ASN A 112 12.89 13.43 9.54
C ASN A 112 12.33 12.01 9.39
N ARG A 113 12.69 11.14 10.34
CA ARG A 113 12.26 9.74 10.41
C ARG A 113 12.80 8.83 9.30
N THR A 114 13.94 9.19 8.70
CA THR A 114 14.47 8.51 7.51
C THR A 114 15.44 7.37 7.86
N TYR A 115 16.31 7.57 8.86
CA TYR A 115 17.39 6.61 9.15
C TYR A 115 17.16 5.89 10.47
N PRO A 116 16.90 4.57 10.43
CA PRO A 116 16.65 3.79 11.63
C PRO A 116 17.95 3.38 12.35
N THR A 117 17.89 3.44 13.68
CA THR A 117 18.85 2.84 14.60
C THR A 117 18.12 1.80 15.44
N PHE A 118 18.42 0.52 15.18
CA PHE A 118 17.80 -0.61 15.87
C PHE A 118 18.62 -0.99 17.11
N TYR A 119 17.99 -0.99 18.28
CA TYR A 119 18.64 -1.39 19.53
C TYR A 119 18.41 -2.87 19.77
N VAL A 120 19.46 -3.67 19.62
CA VAL A 120 19.39 -5.13 19.53
C VAL A 120 20.31 -5.81 20.56
N THR A 121 20.17 -7.12 20.73
CA THR A 121 21.15 -7.94 21.46
C THR A 121 21.75 -8.97 20.51
N LEU A 122 23.03 -8.82 20.18
CA LEU A 122 23.75 -9.68 19.23
C LEU A 122 24.50 -10.78 19.99
N SER A 123 24.43 -12.01 19.48
CA SER A 123 25.25 -13.11 19.99
C SER A 123 26.68 -13.04 19.41
N GLU A 124 27.66 -13.64 20.09
CA GLU A 124 29.04 -13.76 19.56
C GLU A 124 29.11 -14.48 18.20
N GLU A 125 28.13 -15.34 17.89
CA GLU A 125 28.01 -16.02 16.61
C GLU A 125 27.66 -15.06 15.48
N ILE A 126 26.73 -14.14 15.73
CA ILE A 126 26.25 -13.15 14.74
C ILE A 126 27.33 -12.11 14.45
N VAL A 127 28.16 -11.75 15.43
CA VAL A 127 29.24 -10.77 15.26
C VAL A 127 30.40 -11.35 14.40
N ARG A 128 30.36 -12.63 14.01
CA ARG A 128 31.31 -13.20 13.04
C ARG A 128 31.03 -12.68 11.64
N LYS A 129 32.09 -12.42 10.90
CA LYS A 129 32.07 -11.74 9.59
C LYS A 129 30.98 -12.26 8.62
N GLU A 130 30.88 -13.57 8.44
CA GLU A 130 29.91 -14.16 7.49
C GLU A 130 28.46 -13.94 7.97
N ALA A 131 28.18 -14.21 9.24
CA ALA A 131 26.85 -14.06 9.81
C ALA A 131 26.40 -12.58 9.92
N ILE A 132 27.34 -11.67 10.18
CA ILE A 132 27.02 -10.23 10.22
C ILE A 132 26.77 -9.68 8.82
N GLU A 133 27.51 -10.12 7.80
CA GLU A 133 27.29 -9.69 6.42
C GLU A 133 25.94 -10.17 5.88
N ASP A 134 25.54 -11.42 6.19
CA ASP A 134 24.21 -11.94 5.87
C ASP A 134 23.09 -11.15 6.58
N LEU A 135 23.23 -10.87 7.88
CA LEU A 135 22.29 -10.02 8.63
C LEU A 135 22.18 -8.62 8.01
N ILE A 136 23.32 -8.01 7.69
CA ILE A 136 23.38 -6.66 7.13
C ILE A 136 22.67 -6.61 5.76
N GLU A 137 22.84 -7.64 4.92
CA GLU A 137 22.19 -7.71 3.61
C GLU A 137 20.67 -7.92 3.74
N GLU A 138 20.24 -8.87 4.57
CA GLU A 138 18.81 -9.16 4.77
C GLU A 138 18.06 -7.97 5.38
N VAL A 139 18.67 -7.27 6.35
CA VAL A 139 18.08 -6.05 6.91
C VAL A 139 18.11 -4.91 5.90
N ALA A 140 19.14 -4.77 5.06
CA ALA A 140 19.13 -3.79 3.98
C ALA A 140 17.96 -4.01 3.01
N LYS A 141 17.67 -5.27 2.64
CA LYS A 141 16.52 -5.65 1.80
C LYS A 141 15.19 -5.29 2.48
N ALA A 142 15.02 -5.72 3.72
CA ALA A 142 13.81 -5.47 4.51
C ALA A 142 13.60 -3.99 4.89
N ASN A 143 14.67 -3.21 4.96
CA ASN A 143 14.67 -1.78 5.25
C ASN A 143 14.62 -0.90 3.99
N GLY A 144 14.32 -1.49 2.81
CA GLY A 144 14.17 -0.73 1.57
C GLY A 144 15.45 -0.04 1.10
N PHE A 145 16.63 -0.54 1.48
CA PHE A 145 17.94 -0.02 1.08
C PHE A 145 18.21 1.43 1.53
N TRP A 146 17.66 1.83 2.67
CA TRP A 146 18.11 3.03 3.41
C TRP A 146 19.31 2.71 4.29
N ASP A 147 20.18 3.70 4.53
CA ASP A 147 21.23 3.59 5.55
C ASP A 147 20.59 3.34 6.91
N TYR A 148 21.25 2.55 7.75
CA TYR A 148 20.74 2.22 9.08
C TYR A 148 21.86 1.86 10.05
N SER A 149 21.53 1.69 11.32
CA SER A 149 22.49 1.21 12.31
C SER A 149 21.90 0.22 13.30
N PHE A 150 22.77 -0.59 13.90
CA PHE A 150 22.49 -1.41 15.08
C PHE A 150 23.26 -0.87 16.27
N VAL A 151 22.62 -0.90 17.43
CA VAL A 151 23.26 -0.64 18.74
C VAL A 151 22.98 -1.81 19.66
N ASP A 152 24.04 -2.47 20.12
CA ASP A 152 24.00 -3.45 21.20
C ASP A 152 24.70 -2.85 22.42
N GLU A 153 23.90 -2.34 23.35
CA GLU A 153 24.38 -1.71 24.58
C GLU A 153 25.05 -2.73 25.53
N SER A 154 24.63 -4.01 25.47
CA SER A 154 25.16 -5.05 26.36
C SER A 154 26.60 -5.42 26.01
N ASN A 155 26.90 -5.48 24.71
CA ASN A 155 28.22 -5.80 24.19
C ASN A 155 29.05 -4.57 23.79
N ASN A 156 28.49 -3.36 23.92
CA ASN A 156 29.10 -2.10 23.48
C ASN A 156 29.51 -2.14 22.00
N ILE A 157 28.58 -2.56 21.16
CA ILE A 157 28.75 -2.66 19.70
C ILE A 157 27.82 -1.66 19.02
N LYS A 158 28.38 -0.86 18.11
CA LYS A 158 27.63 -0.04 17.15
C LYS A 158 28.01 -0.47 15.74
N ILE A 159 27.01 -0.80 14.92
CA ILE A 159 27.20 -1.14 13.52
C ILE A 159 26.49 -0.10 12.67
N GLU A 160 27.18 0.57 11.76
CA GLU A 160 26.56 1.53 10.85
C GLU A 160 26.69 1.00 9.43
N VAL A 161 25.57 0.93 8.71
CA VAL A 161 25.48 0.32 7.38
C VAL A 161 25.19 1.41 6.37
N PHE A 162 26.06 1.50 5.35
CA PHE A 162 25.99 2.48 4.29
C PHE A 162 25.61 1.80 2.99
N ILE A 163 24.55 2.31 2.36
CA ILE A 163 23.94 1.75 1.16
C ILE A 163 24.34 2.59 -0.05
N GLU A 164 24.72 1.89 -1.13
CA GLU A 164 24.78 2.48 -2.47
C GLU A 164 23.37 2.46 -3.05
N LYS A 165 22.63 3.55 -2.85
CA LYS A 165 21.20 3.65 -3.18
C LYS A 165 20.92 3.35 -4.65
N GLU A 166 21.80 3.79 -5.55
CA GLU A 166 21.67 3.62 -6.99
C GLU A 166 21.66 2.14 -7.41
N ASN A 167 22.41 1.31 -6.70
CA ASN A 167 22.57 -0.11 -7.02
C ASN A 167 21.83 -1.03 -6.04
N ARG A 168 21.18 -0.48 -5.00
CA ARG A 168 20.54 -1.23 -3.91
C ARG A 168 21.48 -2.30 -3.34
N LYS A 169 22.71 -1.89 -3.01
CA LYS A 169 23.71 -2.75 -2.39
C LYS A 169 24.27 -2.13 -1.15
N VAL A 170 24.61 -2.97 -0.18
CA VAL A 170 25.45 -2.54 0.93
C VAL A 170 26.81 -2.16 0.35
N LYS A 171 27.21 -0.92 0.55
CA LYS A 171 28.50 -0.39 0.08
C LYS A 171 29.61 -0.71 1.07
N SER A 172 29.32 -0.46 2.34
CA SER A 172 30.25 -0.64 3.44
C SER A 172 29.49 -0.65 4.76
N TYR A 173 30.12 -1.15 5.80
CA TYR A 173 29.63 -1.01 7.16
C TYR A 173 30.79 -0.64 8.10
N THR A 174 30.48 -0.05 9.24
CA THR A 174 31.43 0.12 10.34
C THR A 174 31.03 -0.78 11.50
N ILE A 175 32.00 -1.31 12.24
CA ILE A 175 31.77 -1.89 13.57
C ILE A 175 32.62 -1.09 14.54
N ASN A 176 31.99 -0.40 15.49
CA ASN A 176 32.64 0.50 16.44
C ASN A 176 33.56 1.54 15.76
N GLY A 177 33.14 2.02 14.59
CA GLY A 177 33.88 3.00 13.78
C GLY A 177 34.95 2.41 12.85
N GLU A 178 35.25 1.11 12.95
CA GLU A 178 36.15 0.44 12.00
C GLU A 178 35.41 0.09 10.71
N LYS A 179 35.80 0.73 9.61
CA LYS A 179 35.14 0.57 8.31
C LYS A 179 35.58 -0.71 7.59
N THR A 180 34.60 -1.45 7.09
CA THR A 180 34.75 -2.58 6.16
C THR A 180 34.00 -2.27 4.87
N ASP A 181 34.68 -2.33 3.72
CA ASP A 181 34.00 -2.27 2.42
C ASP A 181 33.27 -3.60 2.18
N PHE A 182 31.99 -3.52 1.82
CA PHE A 182 31.15 -4.69 1.63
C PHE A 182 31.39 -5.24 0.23
N VAL A 183 32.33 -6.17 0.13
CA VAL A 183 32.69 -6.83 -1.14
C VAL A 183 32.19 -8.26 -1.07
N LYS A 184 30.96 -8.48 -1.53
CA LYS A 184 30.51 -9.84 -1.81
C LYS A 184 31.29 -10.33 -3.02
N THR A 185 32.19 -11.28 -2.79
CA THR A 185 32.84 -11.98 -3.90
C THR A 185 31.82 -12.97 -4.44
N ASP A 186 30.99 -12.52 -5.38
CA ASP A 186 30.09 -13.42 -6.12
C ASP A 186 30.93 -14.31 -7.04
N ASN A 187 31.47 -15.39 -6.47
CA ASN A 187 32.08 -16.49 -7.22
C ASN A 187 31.03 -17.34 -7.98
N ASN A 188 29.82 -16.79 -8.23
CA ASN A 188 28.65 -17.51 -8.73
C ASN A 188 28.34 -17.29 -10.22
N SER A 189 29.13 -16.51 -10.98
CA SER A 189 28.82 -16.29 -12.42
C SER A 189 28.70 -17.60 -13.19
N ALA A 190 29.58 -18.57 -12.92
CA ALA A 190 29.55 -19.89 -13.56
C ALA A 190 28.30 -20.72 -13.20
N LYS A 191 27.65 -20.49 -12.06
CA LYS A 191 26.46 -21.25 -11.63
C LYS A 191 25.26 -20.96 -12.52
N TYR A 192 25.09 -19.70 -12.93
CA TYR A 192 23.92 -19.24 -13.68
C TYR A 192 24.18 -19.03 -15.17
N ASP A 193 25.43 -19.23 -15.62
CA ASP A 193 25.87 -19.14 -17.01
C ASP A 193 24.94 -19.86 -18.01
N LYS A 194 24.42 -21.05 -17.65
CA LYS A 194 23.47 -21.81 -18.48
C LYS A 194 22.23 -20.97 -18.78
N TYR A 195 21.63 -20.38 -17.75
CA TYR A 195 20.40 -19.59 -17.84
C TYR A 195 20.63 -18.25 -18.53
N LEU A 196 21.71 -17.54 -18.18
CA LEU A 196 22.05 -16.26 -18.78
C LEU A 196 22.34 -16.39 -20.29
N LYS A 197 23.09 -17.43 -20.70
CA LYS A 197 23.34 -17.74 -22.12
C LYS A 197 22.06 -18.13 -22.85
N PHE A 198 21.20 -18.94 -22.24
CA PHE A 198 19.92 -19.34 -22.83
C PHE A 198 19.01 -18.13 -23.06
N LEU A 199 18.89 -17.25 -22.06
CA LEU A 199 18.09 -16.03 -22.13
C LEU A 199 18.70 -14.97 -23.04
N ASN A 200 20.01 -15.07 -23.35
CA ASN A 200 20.79 -14.08 -24.09
C ASN A 200 20.67 -12.67 -23.46
N VAL A 201 20.91 -12.61 -22.14
CA VAL A 201 20.84 -11.38 -21.34
C VAL A 201 22.13 -11.19 -20.55
N GLU A 202 22.51 -9.93 -20.38
CA GLU A 202 23.59 -9.52 -19.48
C GLU A 202 22.98 -8.96 -18.20
N GLY A 203 23.59 -9.26 -17.06
CA GLY A 203 23.11 -8.77 -15.77
C GLY A 203 23.58 -9.65 -14.61
N GLU A 204 23.21 -9.22 -13.42
CA GLU A 204 23.49 -9.94 -12.18
C GLU A 204 22.25 -10.72 -11.75
N VAL A 205 22.44 -12.01 -11.44
CA VAL A 205 21.36 -12.82 -10.89
C VAL A 205 21.21 -12.49 -9.41
N THR A 206 20.09 -11.88 -9.03
CA THR A 206 19.82 -11.49 -7.64
C THR A 206 19.06 -12.56 -6.88
N ASP A 207 18.17 -13.29 -7.57
CA ASP A 207 17.32 -14.32 -6.99
C ASP A 207 17.19 -15.51 -7.94
N PHE A 208 17.09 -16.71 -7.37
CA PHE A 208 16.98 -17.96 -8.12
C PHE A 208 16.16 -18.98 -7.32
N ILE A 209 15.04 -19.40 -7.89
CA ILE A 209 14.17 -20.45 -7.35
C ILE A 209 14.07 -21.56 -8.39
N GLN A 210 14.19 -22.81 -7.96
CA GLN A 210 13.98 -23.98 -8.80
C GLN A 210 13.07 -24.97 -8.08
N GLU A 211 11.88 -25.22 -8.63
CA GLU A 211 10.89 -26.14 -8.09
C GLU A 211 9.90 -26.56 -9.20
N ASP A 212 9.22 -27.70 -9.04
CA ASP A 212 8.03 -28.08 -9.81
C ASP A 212 6.82 -27.26 -9.29
N ILE A 213 6.62 -26.07 -9.86
CA ILE A 213 5.65 -25.07 -9.40
C ILE A 213 4.23 -25.47 -9.80
N ASP A 214 4.05 -25.93 -11.04
CA ASP A 214 2.75 -26.30 -11.61
C ASP A 214 2.39 -27.78 -11.44
N LEU A 215 3.29 -28.58 -10.89
CA LEU A 215 3.13 -30.01 -10.60
C LEU A 215 3.01 -30.89 -11.86
N ASP A 216 3.65 -30.47 -12.97
CA ASP A 216 3.71 -31.23 -14.22
C ASP A 216 4.84 -32.29 -14.24
N GLY A 217 5.71 -32.28 -13.24
CA GLY A 217 6.84 -33.20 -13.07
C GLY A 217 8.16 -32.71 -13.65
N ASN A 218 8.18 -31.56 -14.33
CA ASN A 218 9.38 -30.84 -14.74
C ASN A 218 9.75 -29.79 -13.67
N GLN A 219 10.95 -29.22 -13.76
CA GLN A 219 11.35 -28.15 -12.86
C GLN A 219 11.15 -26.79 -13.54
N GLU A 220 10.46 -25.87 -12.87
CA GLU A 220 10.49 -24.47 -13.22
C GLU A 220 11.66 -23.76 -12.55
N VAL A 221 12.22 -22.78 -13.25
CA VAL A 221 13.24 -21.87 -12.74
C VAL A 221 12.70 -20.45 -12.80
N VAL A 222 12.59 -19.81 -11.64
CA VAL A 222 12.31 -18.38 -11.52
C VAL A 222 13.64 -17.68 -11.25
N ILE A 223 14.08 -16.84 -12.17
CA ILE A 223 15.39 -16.18 -12.10
C ILE A 223 15.20 -14.67 -12.23
N THR A 224 15.66 -13.94 -11.22
CA THR A 224 15.68 -12.47 -11.23
C THR A 224 17.04 -11.99 -11.70
N ILE A 225 17.02 -11.13 -12.72
CA ILE A 225 18.21 -10.55 -13.32
C ILE A 225 18.13 -9.04 -13.19
N PHE A 226 19.09 -8.46 -12.46
CA PHE A 226 19.29 -7.03 -12.42
C PHE A 226 20.07 -6.59 -13.66
N THR A 227 19.41 -5.80 -14.52
CA THR A 227 19.98 -5.34 -15.79
C THR A 227 20.48 -3.88 -15.73
N GLY A 228 20.53 -3.28 -14.54
CA GLY A 228 20.78 -1.84 -14.36
C GLY A 228 19.51 -0.98 -14.47
N GLU A 229 19.65 0.32 -14.17
CA GLU A 229 18.57 1.33 -14.25
C GLU A 229 17.26 0.94 -13.53
N TRP A 230 17.33 0.35 -12.33
CA TRP A 230 16.17 -0.03 -11.52
C TRP A 230 15.25 -1.11 -12.14
N ARG A 231 15.76 -1.85 -13.13
CA ARG A 231 15.02 -2.93 -13.79
C ARG A 231 15.51 -4.29 -13.31
N ASN A 232 14.67 -4.91 -12.51
CA ASN A 232 14.71 -6.35 -12.31
C ASN A 232 13.83 -7.00 -13.38
N MET A 233 14.36 -8.00 -14.05
CA MET A 233 13.60 -8.87 -14.95
C MET A 233 13.47 -10.22 -14.28
N ILE A 234 12.23 -10.65 -14.03
CA ILE A 234 11.93 -11.96 -13.43
C ILE A 234 11.52 -12.90 -14.56
N TYR A 235 12.43 -13.79 -14.97
CA TYR A 235 12.16 -14.79 -16.00
C TYR A 235 11.64 -16.08 -15.37
N VAL A 236 10.70 -16.73 -16.05
CA VAL A 236 10.25 -18.08 -15.71
C VAL A 236 10.61 -19.02 -16.85
N LEU A 237 11.37 -20.05 -16.52
CA LEU A 237 11.85 -21.08 -17.42
C LEU A 237 11.33 -22.44 -16.96
N ARG A 238 11.32 -23.42 -17.86
CA ARG A 238 11.10 -24.83 -17.55
C ARG A 238 12.30 -25.64 -18.03
N GLU A 239 12.72 -26.60 -17.23
CA GLU A 239 13.80 -27.53 -17.54
C GLU A 239 13.23 -28.93 -17.77
N VAL A 240 13.36 -29.44 -18.99
CA VAL A 240 12.93 -30.78 -19.41
C VAL A 240 14.14 -31.52 -19.98
N GLU A 241 14.55 -32.63 -19.38
CA GLU A 241 15.70 -33.43 -19.85
C GLU A 241 16.97 -32.60 -20.14
N ASP A 242 17.31 -31.66 -19.23
CA ASP A 242 18.41 -30.68 -19.34
C ASP A 242 18.23 -29.56 -20.39
N GLU A 243 17.15 -29.57 -21.17
CA GLU A 243 16.79 -28.49 -22.09
C GLU A 243 15.96 -27.41 -21.40
N LEU A 244 16.25 -26.13 -21.72
CA LEU A 244 15.54 -24.98 -21.17
C LEU A 244 14.48 -24.48 -22.16
N TYR A 245 13.32 -24.15 -21.62
CA TYR A 245 12.20 -23.55 -22.31
C TYR A 245 11.83 -22.25 -21.61
N LYS A 246 11.69 -21.15 -22.34
CA LYS A 246 11.20 -19.90 -21.76
C LYS A 246 9.68 -19.96 -21.68
N ILE A 247 9.15 -19.97 -20.47
CA ILE A 247 7.70 -19.93 -20.22
C ILE A 247 7.20 -18.49 -20.27
N GLY A 248 7.92 -17.56 -19.64
CA GLY A 248 7.52 -16.16 -19.68
C GLY A 248 8.40 -15.22 -18.87
N VAL A 249 7.84 -14.03 -18.62
CA VAL A 249 8.41 -12.99 -17.76
C VAL A 249 7.31 -12.56 -16.80
N ALA A 250 7.59 -12.51 -15.51
CA ALA A 250 6.69 -11.94 -14.52
C ALA A 250 6.77 -10.41 -14.60
N GLU A 251 5.93 -9.83 -15.45
CA GLU A 251 5.84 -8.37 -15.67
C GLU A 251 4.73 -7.74 -14.82
N SER A 252 4.80 -6.42 -14.63
CA SER A 252 3.91 -5.67 -13.74
C SER A 252 3.06 -4.64 -14.50
N GLY A 253 2.05 -4.09 -13.81
CA GLY A 253 1.21 -2.99 -14.29
C GLY A 253 1.85 -1.59 -14.24
N GLY A 254 3.18 -1.47 -14.41
CA GLY A 254 3.87 -0.17 -14.57
C GLY A 254 4.88 0.22 -13.49
N TYR A 255 5.05 -0.59 -12.44
CA TYR A 255 6.03 -0.38 -11.36
C TYR A 255 7.08 -1.49 -11.30
N SER A 256 8.21 -1.28 -10.63
CA SER A 256 9.24 -2.33 -10.56
C SER A 256 8.76 -3.51 -9.71
N VAL A 257 8.98 -4.73 -10.20
CA VAL A 257 8.81 -5.97 -9.44
C VAL A 257 10.15 -6.47 -8.90
N TYR A 258 10.15 -7.09 -7.72
CA TYR A 258 11.36 -7.63 -7.11
C TYR A 258 11.04 -8.75 -6.11
N ASP A 259 12.09 -9.48 -5.71
CA ASP A 259 12.05 -10.49 -4.64
C ASP A 259 10.92 -11.52 -4.82
N PRO A 260 10.98 -12.31 -5.91
CA PRO A 260 9.99 -13.35 -6.15
C PRO A 260 10.11 -14.43 -5.09
N HIS A 261 8.98 -14.95 -4.62
CA HIS A 261 8.89 -16.07 -3.70
C HIS A 261 7.67 -16.94 -4.06
N LEU A 262 7.71 -18.20 -3.63
CA LEU A 262 6.63 -19.14 -3.92
C LEU A 262 5.61 -19.16 -2.78
N VAL A 263 4.34 -18.99 -3.13
CA VAL A 263 3.23 -19.01 -2.18
C VAL A 263 2.19 -20.06 -2.57
N LYS A 264 1.40 -20.52 -1.59
CA LYS A 264 0.24 -21.38 -1.85
C LYS A 264 -1.04 -20.58 -1.67
N MET A 265 -1.98 -20.78 -2.58
CA MET A 265 -3.33 -20.22 -2.45
C MET A 265 -4.28 -21.27 -1.88
N LYS A 266 -5.20 -20.86 -1.01
CA LYS A 266 -6.15 -21.76 -0.36
C LYS A 266 -6.94 -22.57 -1.38
N GLY A 267 -6.98 -23.89 -1.15
CA GLY A 267 -7.65 -24.85 -2.04
C GLY A 267 -6.86 -25.21 -3.30
N LYS A 268 -5.63 -24.72 -3.48
CA LYS A 268 -4.75 -25.09 -4.60
C LYS A 268 -3.60 -25.98 -4.16
N LYS A 269 -3.19 -26.88 -5.06
CA LYS A 269 -2.06 -27.79 -4.84
C LYS A 269 -0.77 -27.20 -5.41
N HIS A 270 -0.85 -26.64 -6.61
CA HIS A 270 0.26 -25.94 -7.26
C HIS A 270 0.59 -24.65 -6.49
N LYS A 271 1.82 -24.17 -6.68
CA LYS A 271 2.31 -22.93 -6.10
C LYS A 271 2.13 -21.78 -7.09
N TYR A 272 2.18 -20.56 -6.56
CA TYR A 272 2.14 -19.32 -7.32
C TYR A 272 3.44 -18.56 -7.07
N ILE A 273 3.84 -17.74 -8.04
CA ILE A 273 4.96 -16.81 -7.87
C ILE A 273 4.36 -15.51 -7.36
N ALA A 274 4.70 -15.09 -6.15
CA ALA A 274 4.40 -13.75 -5.65
C ALA A 274 5.66 -12.90 -5.76
N ALA A 275 5.52 -11.64 -6.16
CA ALA A 275 6.61 -10.67 -6.19
C ALA A 275 6.13 -9.34 -5.61
N PHE A 276 7.03 -8.62 -4.93
CA PHE A 276 6.72 -7.28 -4.44
C PHE A 276 6.76 -6.27 -5.57
N VAL A 277 5.96 -5.21 -5.44
CA VAL A 277 5.83 -4.11 -6.39
C VAL A 277 6.17 -2.80 -5.68
N THR A 278 6.99 -1.95 -6.30
CA THR A 278 7.33 -0.63 -5.74
C THR A 278 7.67 0.41 -6.82
N ASN A 279 7.51 1.68 -6.48
CA ASN A 279 8.03 2.83 -7.23
C ASN A 279 9.34 3.39 -6.65
N GLY A 280 9.91 2.74 -5.63
CA GLY A 280 11.08 3.23 -4.90
C GLY A 280 10.79 4.31 -3.86
N GLY A 281 9.52 4.60 -3.58
CA GLY A 281 9.05 5.57 -2.60
C GLY A 281 7.95 5.00 -1.70
N GLY A 282 6.89 5.77 -1.45
CA GLY A 282 5.80 5.42 -0.54
C GLY A 282 4.82 4.36 -1.05
N LEU A 283 5.21 3.56 -2.04
CA LEU A 283 4.39 2.49 -2.61
C LEU A 283 5.00 1.13 -2.32
N SER A 284 4.19 0.25 -1.71
CA SER A 284 4.43 -1.18 -1.64
C SER A 284 3.17 -1.90 -2.13
N GLY A 285 3.36 -2.90 -2.98
CA GLY A 285 2.29 -3.76 -3.45
C GLY A 285 2.79 -5.14 -3.81
N PHE A 286 1.97 -5.91 -4.51
CA PHE A 286 2.35 -7.24 -4.98
C PHE A 286 1.77 -7.57 -6.34
N ALA A 287 2.42 -8.52 -7.01
CA ALA A 287 1.92 -9.18 -8.18
C ALA A 287 1.95 -10.69 -7.96
N LEU A 288 0.86 -11.37 -8.33
CA LEU A 288 0.70 -12.82 -8.18
C LEU A 288 0.58 -13.45 -9.55
N TYR A 289 1.44 -14.43 -9.82
CA TYR A 289 1.52 -15.11 -11.10
C TYR A 289 1.30 -16.61 -10.94
N LYS A 290 0.68 -17.21 -11.94
CA LYS A 290 0.53 -18.65 -12.10
C LYS A 290 1.36 -19.11 -13.28
N VAL A 291 2.11 -20.19 -13.09
CA VAL A 291 2.81 -20.85 -14.19
C VAL A 291 1.81 -21.71 -14.96
N GLY A 292 1.67 -21.46 -16.25
CA GLY A 292 0.93 -22.29 -17.19
C GLY A 292 1.87 -23.17 -18.01
N GLU A 293 1.30 -23.90 -18.97
CA GLU A 293 2.08 -24.83 -19.81
C GLU A 293 3.13 -24.09 -20.65
N ASN A 294 2.79 -22.91 -21.17
CA ASN A 294 3.63 -22.14 -22.09
C ASN A 294 3.63 -20.63 -21.81
N ASP A 295 3.07 -20.21 -20.67
CA ASP A 295 2.91 -18.82 -20.30
C ASP A 295 2.96 -18.60 -18.78
N VAL A 296 3.16 -17.34 -18.40
CA VAL A 296 3.06 -16.88 -17.01
C VAL A 296 1.84 -15.98 -16.94
N GLU A 297 0.80 -16.45 -16.27
CA GLU A 297 -0.48 -15.77 -16.14
C GLU A 297 -0.45 -14.83 -14.93
N LEU A 298 -0.67 -13.53 -15.15
CA LEU A 298 -0.86 -12.56 -14.05
C LEU A 298 -2.28 -12.72 -13.49
N ILE A 299 -2.36 -13.21 -12.25
CA ILE A 299 -3.62 -13.50 -11.56
C ILE A 299 -4.13 -12.25 -10.84
N GLU A 300 -3.23 -11.51 -10.19
CA GLU A 300 -3.57 -10.29 -9.48
C GLU A 300 -2.39 -9.33 -9.49
N TYR A 301 -2.68 -8.05 -9.67
CA TYR A 301 -1.74 -6.96 -9.51
C TYR A 301 -2.37 -5.91 -8.61
N SER A 302 -1.83 -5.78 -7.40
CA SER A 302 -2.30 -4.80 -6.44
C SER A 302 -1.19 -3.82 -6.10
N ALA A 303 -1.35 -2.60 -6.58
CA ALA A 303 -0.57 -1.44 -6.19
C ALA A 303 -1.41 -0.17 -6.34
N SER A 304 -1.15 0.84 -5.53
CA SER A 304 -1.81 2.14 -5.67
C SER A 304 -1.39 2.85 -6.96
N PRO A 305 -2.34 3.30 -7.80
CA PRO A 305 -2.03 4.01 -9.04
C PRO A 305 -1.49 5.42 -8.80
N THR A 306 -1.66 5.97 -7.59
CA THR A 306 -1.14 7.28 -7.21
C THR A 306 0.34 7.25 -6.81
N GLY A 307 0.92 6.05 -6.69
CA GLY A 307 2.29 5.86 -6.20
C GLY A 307 2.44 5.98 -4.67
N ALA A 308 1.34 5.92 -3.92
CA ALA A 308 1.34 5.87 -2.45
C ALA A 308 0.29 4.89 -1.94
N GLY A 309 0.69 3.96 -1.06
CA GLY A 309 -0.17 2.92 -0.53
C GLY A 309 0.58 1.62 -0.25
N ILE A 310 -0.07 0.71 0.49
CA ILE A 310 0.51 -0.56 0.91
C ILE A 310 -0.50 -1.68 0.63
N ASP A 311 -0.11 -2.65 -0.20
CA ASP A 311 -0.92 -3.83 -0.52
C ASP A 311 -0.15 -5.12 -0.22
N TYR A 312 -0.79 -6.10 0.40
CA TYR A 312 -0.15 -7.35 0.77
C TYR A 312 -1.14 -8.52 0.85
N LEU A 313 -0.66 -9.72 0.51
CA LEU A 313 -1.39 -10.98 0.68
C LEU A 313 -1.56 -11.28 2.17
N VAL A 314 -2.71 -11.88 2.54
CA VAL A 314 -3.01 -12.31 3.91
C VAL A 314 -3.45 -13.77 3.98
N SER A 315 -3.17 -14.41 5.11
CA SER A 315 -3.61 -15.76 5.46
C SER A 315 -4.49 -15.71 6.71
N SER A 316 -5.72 -16.23 6.64
CA SER A 316 -6.59 -16.32 7.80
C SER A 316 -6.18 -17.39 8.83
N GLU A 317 -5.28 -18.30 8.46
CA GLU A 317 -4.86 -19.45 9.28
C GLU A 317 -3.42 -19.31 9.80
N ASP A 318 -2.79 -18.14 9.63
CA ASP A 318 -1.38 -17.87 9.99
C ASP A 318 -0.44 -18.97 9.47
N SER A 319 -0.54 -19.21 8.16
CA SER A 319 0.22 -20.23 7.43
C SER A 319 0.71 -19.68 6.09
N ASP A 320 1.64 -20.38 5.43
CA ASP A 320 2.09 -20.07 4.05
C ASP A 320 0.99 -20.32 2.97
N ILE A 321 -0.27 -20.43 3.39
CA ILE A 321 -1.45 -20.59 2.54
C ILE A 321 -2.29 -19.32 2.63
N TYR A 322 -2.27 -18.53 1.56
CA TYR A 322 -2.97 -17.26 1.47
C TYR A 322 -4.41 -17.43 1.00
N ASP A 323 -5.32 -16.62 1.52
CA ASP A 323 -6.74 -16.64 1.16
C ASP A 323 -7.38 -15.25 1.01
N GLY A 324 -6.56 -14.20 1.00
CA GLY A 324 -6.99 -12.86 0.64
C GLY A 324 -5.82 -11.90 0.46
N TYR A 325 -6.14 -10.63 0.28
CA TYR A 325 -5.19 -9.53 0.40
C TYR A 325 -5.86 -8.29 0.96
N VAL A 326 -5.04 -7.38 1.48
CA VAL A 326 -5.45 -6.09 1.99
C VAL A 326 -4.84 -4.99 1.13
N GLN A 327 -5.63 -3.94 0.86
CA GLN A 327 -5.15 -2.68 0.30
C GLN A 327 -5.29 -1.57 1.34
N ASN A 328 -4.24 -0.79 1.53
CA ASN A 328 -4.26 0.43 2.32
C ASN A 328 -3.98 1.64 1.44
N ARG A 329 -4.87 2.63 1.47
CA ARG A 329 -4.78 3.90 0.74
C ARG A 329 -4.83 5.07 1.71
N TYR A 330 -4.09 6.13 1.40
CA TYR A 330 -4.02 7.35 2.21
C TYR A 330 -3.63 8.59 1.38
N SER A 331 -3.74 8.52 0.04
CA SER A 331 -3.40 9.62 -0.87
C SER A 331 -4.62 10.44 -1.30
N TYR A 332 -4.39 11.41 -2.18
CA TYR A 332 -5.41 12.34 -2.67
C TYR A 332 -6.62 11.66 -3.33
N ASP A 333 -6.47 10.45 -3.89
CA ASP A 333 -7.54 9.65 -4.49
C ASP A 333 -8.58 9.16 -3.46
N VAL A 334 -8.17 9.05 -2.20
CA VAL A 334 -9.05 8.75 -1.06
C VAL A 334 -9.17 9.95 -0.11
N MET A 335 -8.96 11.17 -0.62
CA MET A 335 -9.07 12.43 0.12
C MET A 335 -8.21 12.48 1.40
N TYR A 336 -7.08 11.75 1.39
CA TYR A 336 -6.20 11.56 2.54
C TYR A 336 -6.86 10.93 3.78
N PHE A 337 -7.99 10.24 3.61
CA PHE A 337 -8.48 9.30 4.64
C PHE A 337 -7.67 8.01 4.58
N ASN A 338 -7.49 7.36 5.74
CA ASN A 338 -6.98 5.99 5.74
C ASN A 338 -8.10 5.05 5.33
N VAL A 339 -7.94 4.42 4.17
CA VAL A 339 -8.91 3.48 3.62
C VAL A 339 -8.28 2.10 3.56
N THR A 340 -8.94 1.13 4.16
CA THR A 340 -8.55 -0.29 4.12
C THR A 340 -9.59 -1.08 3.34
N ARG A 341 -9.16 -1.85 2.35
CA ARG A 341 -10.02 -2.75 1.56
C ARG A 341 -9.53 -4.17 1.70
N TYR A 342 -10.45 -5.11 1.93
CA TYR A 342 -10.16 -6.53 1.99
C TYR A 342 -10.75 -7.25 0.79
N TYR A 343 -9.92 -8.11 0.19
CA TYR A 343 -10.30 -8.96 -0.93
C TYR A 343 -10.04 -10.41 -0.57
N LYS A 344 -10.96 -11.29 -0.94
CA LYS A 344 -10.92 -12.71 -0.61
C LYS A 344 -10.71 -13.57 -1.84
N TRP A 345 -9.87 -14.57 -1.70
CA TRP A 345 -9.64 -15.58 -2.72
C TRP A 345 -10.87 -16.48 -2.88
N ASN A 346 -11.39 -16.60 -4.10
CA ASN A 346 -12.53 -17.48 -4.41
C ASN A 346 -12.11 -18.83 -5.02
N GLY A 347 -10.81 -19.08 -5.17
CA GLY A 347 -10.28 -20.26 -5.86
C GLY A 347 -9.75 -19.96 -7.27
N GLU A 348 -9.95 -18.77 -7.81
CA GLU A 348 -9.49 -18.39 -9.16
C GLU A 348 -8.96 -16.96 -9.18
N SER A 349 -9.68 -16.05 -8.54
CA SER A 349 -9.36 -14.64 -8.43
C SER A 349 -9.69 -14.11 -7.04
N PHE A 350 -9.42 -12.83 -6.83
CA PHE A 350 -9.83 -12.12 -5.63
C PHE A 350 -11.10 -11.31 -5.90
N HIS A 351 -11.99 -11.29 -4.93
CA HIS A 351 -13.18 -10.44 -4.95
C HIS A 351 -13.18 -9.54 -3.73
N HIS A 352 -13.63 -8.30 -3.91
CA HIS A 352 -13.82 -7.35 -2.82
C HIS A 352 -14.84 -7.90 -1.82
N VAL A 353 -14.55 -7.75 -0.52
CA VAL A 353 -15.42 -8.20 0.58
C VAL A 353 -15.85 -7.03 1.45
N SER A 354 -14.90 -6.16 1.84
CA SER A 354 -15.18 -5.05 2.74
C SER A 354 -14.26 -3.87 2.48
N THR A 355 -14.77 -2.70 2.81
CA THR A 355 -14.03 -1.44 2.88
C THR A 355 -14.25 -0.84 4.26
N SER A 356 -13.23 -0.21 4.81
CA SER A 356 -13.28 0.59 6.03
C SER A 356 -12.62 1.93 5.76
N VAL A 357 -13.20 3.00 6.30
CA VAL A 357 -12.67 4.35 6.21
C VAL A 357 -12.46 4.87 7.62
N ASP A 358 -11.23 5.27 7.95
CA ASP A 358 -10.91 5.95 9.20
C ASP A 358 -11.41 7.40 9.13
N VAL A 359 -12.64 7.62 9.61
CA VAL A 359 -13.26 8.94 9.62
C VAL A 359 -12.82 9.68 10.90
N PRO A 360 -12.11 10.82 10.78
CA PRO A 360 -11.57 11.54 11.92
C PRO A 360 -12.68 12.11 12.82
N GLU A 361 -12.31 12.70 13.96
CA GLU A 361 -13.26 13.35 14.86
C GLU A 361 -14.12 14.42 14.17
N TYR A 362 -15.23 14.80 14.81
CA TYR A 362 -16.14 15.81 14.27
C TYR A 362 -15.42 17.17 14.25
N PRO A 363 -15.44 17.93 13.13
CA PRO A 363 -14.71 19.18 13.02
C PRO A 363 -15.14 20.23 14.05
N GLU A 364 -14.18 21.01 14.57
CA GLU A 364 -14.43 22.01 15.62
C GLU A 364 -15.02 23.32 15.06
N ASP A 365 -14.76 23.62 13.79
CA ASP A 365 -15.15 24.87 13.11
C ASP A 365 -16.02 24.63 11.87
N GLU A 366 -16.66 25.71 11.43
CA GLU A 366 -17.60 25.72 10.30
C GLU A 366 -16.96 25.28 8.96
N GLU A 367 -15.71 25.67 8.72
CA GLU A 367 -14.99 25.34 7.49
C GLU A 367 -14.68 23.84 7.43
N GLY A 368 -14.16 23.29 8.52
CA GLY A 368 -13.85 21.88 8.68
C GLY A 368 -15.09 20.99 8.50
N VAL A 369 -16.27 21.43 8.96
CA VAL A 369 -17.52 20.70 8.72
C VAL A 369 -17.85 20.62 7.23
N VAL A 370 -17.72 21.73 6.48
CA VAL A 370 -17.95 21.72 5.02
C VAL A 370 -16.89 20.92 4.28
N ARG A 371 -15.61 21.04 4.66
CA ARG A 371 -14.52 20.26 4.05
C ARG A 371 -14.71 18.77 4.26
N GLN A 372 -15.02 18.34 5.48
CA GLN A 372 -15.24 16.93 5.78
C GLN A 372 -16.47 16.39 5.04
N PHE A 373 -17.56 17.17 4.95
CA PHE A 373 -18.72 16.81 4.13
C PHE A 373 -18.34 16.59 2.66
N LEU A 374 -17.63 17.55 2.06
CA LEU A 374 -17.21 17.46 0.67
C LEU A 374 -16.28 16.27 0.43
N LYS A 375 -15.23 16.11 1.24
CA LYS A 375 -14.27 15.00 1.14
C LYS A 375 -14.96 13.64 1.23
N LEU A 376 -15.83 13.44 2.22
CA LEU A 376 -16.56 12.18 2.39
C LEU A 376 -17.54 11.90 1.24
N SER A 377 -18.15 12.95 0.66
CA SER A 377 -19.13 12.79 -0.42
C SER A 377 -18.50 12.61 -1.81
N ILE A 378 -17.19 12.83 -1.97
CA ILE A 378 -16.46 12.63 -3.25
C ILE A 378 -15.86 11.21 -3.33
N LEU A 379 -15.74 10.51 -2.21
CA LEU A 379 -15.18 9.15 -2.16
C LEU A 379 -15.87 8.21 -3.17
N ASP A 380 -15.13 7.22 -3.67
CA ASP A 380 -15.67 6.22 -4.59
C ASP A 380 -16.81 5.42 -3.94
N GLU A 381 -17.67 4.82 -4.76
CA GLU A 381 -18.91 4.17 -4.33
C GLU A 381 -18.71 3.13 -3.21
N ARG A 382 -17.55 2.46 -3.19
CA ARG A 382 -17.18 1.47 -2.16
C ARG A 382 -16.91 2.11 -0.80
N GLU A 383 -16.29 3.28 -0.78
CA GLU A 383 -15.95 4.01 0.44
C GLU A 383 -17.14 4.84 0.92
N GLU A 384 -17.82 5.55 0.02
CA GLU A 384 -18.96 6.40 0.35
C GLU A 384 -20.04 5.62 1.10
N LYS A 385 -20.29 4.37 0.70
CA LYS A 385 -21.32 3.50 1.29
C LYS A 385 -20.93 2.84 2.62
N CYS A 386 -19.71 3.05 3.13
CA CYS A 386 -19.31 2.50 4.42
C CYS A 386 -20.17 3.10 5.55
N ASP A 387 -20.49 2.28 6.57
CA ASP A 387 -21.37 2.68 7.68
C ASP A 387 -20.80 3.88 8.44
N GLU A 388 -19.47 3.94 8.63
CA GLU A 388 -18.77 5.03 9.29
C GLU A 388 -18.92 6.35 8.52
N VAL A 389 -18.79 6.29 7.20
CA VAL A 389 -18.93 7.44 6.29
C VAL A 389 -20.38 7.92 6.27
N GLN A 390 -21.34 7.01 6.08
CA GLN A 390 -22.76 7.35 6.07
C GLN A 390 -23.23 7.93 7.39
N LYS A 391 -22.77 7.35 8.52
CA LYS A 391 -23.04 7.89 9.85
C LYS A 391 -22.50 9.32 9.99
N ARG A 392 -21.24 9.57 9.60
CA ARG A 392 -20.67 10.92 9.70
C ARG A 392 -21.36 11.91 8.76
N LEU A 393 -21.70 11.52 7.54
CA LEU A 393 -22.45 12.37 6.61
C LEU A 393 -23.82 12.75 7.18
N ALA A 394 -24.53 11.81 7.82
CA ALA A 394 -25.80 12.08 8.49
C ALA A 394 -25.67 12.99 9.72
N GLU A 395 -24.56 12.91 10.46
CA GLU A 395 -24.24 13.82 11.57
C GLU A 395 -23.95 15.24 11.07
N ILE A 396 -23.19 15.38 9.98
CA ILE A 396 -22.82 16.68 9.40
C ILE A 396 -24.01 17.32 8.67
N ASN A 397 -24.75 16.57 7.85
CA ASN A 397 -25.78 17.08 6.97
C ASN A 397 -27.19 16.68 7.41
N THR A 398 -27.84 17.60 8.12
CA THR A 398 -29.22 17.45 8.60
C THR A 398 -30.28 17.98 7.63
N SER A 399 -29.85 18.55 6.49
CA SER A 399 -30.76 19.19 5.53
C SER A 399 -31.61 18.21 4.72
N GLY A 400 -31.18 16.95 4.63
CA GLY A 400 -31.77 15.94 3.74
C GLY A 400 -31.48 16.15 2.24
N LYS A 401 -30.68 17.16 1.88
CA LYS A 401 -30.25 17.42 0.50
C LYS A 401 -28.88 16.81 0.21
N ALA A 402 -28.65 16.38 -1.02
CA ALA A 402 -27.38 15.84 -1.47
C ALA A 402 -26.83 16.65 -2.66
N LEU A 403 -25.52 16.58 -2.86
CA LEU A 403 -24.86 17.12 -4.03
C LEU A 403 -24.93 16.13 -5.19
N ASP A 404 -25.15 16.66 -6.39
CA ASP A 404 -25.12 15.92 -7.66
C ASP A 404 -23.70 15.94 -8.20
N PHE A 405 -22.86 15.02 -7.70
CA PHE A 405 -21.48 14.91 -8.14
C PHE A 405 -21.37 14.55 -9.62
N ASN A 406 -22.36 13.88 -10.22
CA ASN A 406 -22.36 13.62 -11.66
C ASN A 406 -22.37 14.93 -12.48
N LYS A 407 -23.09 15.97 -12.02
CA LYS A 407 -23.00 17.31 -12.63
C LYS A 407 -21.65 17.98 -12.40
N ILE A 408 -21.06 17.80 -11.22
CA ILE A 408 -19.76 18.37 -10.88
C ILE A 408 -18.67 17.74 -11.77
N TRP A 409 -18.68 16.41 -11.92
CA TRP A 409 -17.73 15.66 -12.75
C TRP A 409 -17.79 15.98 -14.25
N GLN A 410 -18.90 16.56 -14.73
CA GLN A 410 -19.06 17.01 -16.12
C GLN A 410 -18.41 18.37 -16.41
N LEU A 411 -17.91 19.08 -15.40
CA LEU A 411 -17.25 20.37 -15.59
C LEU A 411 -15.81 20.18 -16.11
N ASP A 412 -15.42 20.99 -17.09
CA ASP A 412 -14.06 21.00 -17.62
C ASP A 412 -13.06 21.35 -16.52
N TYR A 413 -11.91 20.67 -16.43
CA TYR A 413 -10.86 20.98 -15.43
C TYR A 413 -11.28 20.79 -13.96
N ILE A 414 -12.35 20.03 -13.68
CA ILE A 414 -12.82 19.78 -12.31
C ILE A 414 -11.78 19.08 -11.41
N SER A 415 -10.84 18.34 -12.00
CA SER A 415 -9.76 17.66 -11.27
C SER A 415 -8.90 18.62 -10.43
N PHE A 416 -8.72 19.88 -10.86
CA PHE A 416 -7.99 20.88 -10.07
C PHE A 416 -8.77 21.29 -8.82
N TRP A 417 -10.08 21.50 -8.96
CA TRP A 417 -10.94 21.84 -7.82
C TRP A 417 -10.96 20.69 -6.79
N ILE A 418 -11.08 19.45 -7.27
CA ILE A 418 -11.03 18.27 -6.40
C ILE A 418 -9.69 18.14 -5.69
N SER A 419 -8.59 18.39 -6.40
CA SER A 419 -7.25 18.40 -5.79
C SER A 419 -7.15 19.47 -4.70
N ASP A 420 -7.68 20.67 -4.91
CA ASP A 420 -7.69 21.74 -3.90
C ASP A 420 -8.60 21.43 -2.71
N ILE A 421 -9.68 20.68 -2.89
CA ILE A 421 -10.47 20.14 -1.79
C ILE A 421 -9.68 19.07 -1.03
N SER A 422 -9.01 18.15 -1.72
CA SER A 422 -8.22 17.08 -1.08
C SER A 422 -7.07 17.65 -0.24
N ASP A 423 -6.34 18.63 -0.77
CA ASP A 423 -5.17 19.26 -0.16
C ASP A 423 -5.53 20.43 0.80
N ASP A 424 -6.82 20.65 1.06
CA ASP A 424 -7.33 21.76 1.89
C ASP A 424 -6.87 23.17 1.45
N ARG A 425 -6.65 23.38 0.14
CA ARG A 425 -6.19 24.65 -0.43
C ARG A 425 -7.29 25.60 -0.90
N GLY A 426 -8.50 25.09 -1.16
CA GLY A 426 -9.60 25.90 -1.71
C GLY A 426 -10.11 26.94 -0.71
N GLU A 427 -10.14 28.23 -1.09
CA GLU A 427 -10.68 29.29 -0.22
C GLU A 427 -12.21 29.30 -0.23
N PHE A 428 -12.83 29.37 0.95
CA PHE A 428 -14.28 29.49 1.12
C PHE A 428 -14.64 30.89 1.62
N ASP A 429 -15.75 31.45 1.13
CA ASP A 429 -16.31 32.68 1.71
C ASP A 429 -17.22 32.32 2.88
N ILE A 430 -16.87 32.78 4.08
CA ILE A 430 -17.49 32.40 5.35
C ILE A 430 -18.13 33.62 5.99
N GLN A 431 -19.44 33.56 6.24
CA GLN A 431 -20.22 34.62 6.87
C GLN A 431 -20.89 34.09 8.14
N ILE A 432 -20.39 34.52 9.30
CA ILE A 432 -20.83 34.05 10.62
C ILE A 432 -21.72 35.11 11.29
N ASN A 433 -22.87 34.67 11.81
CA ASN A 433 -23.77 35.49 12.62
C ASN A 433 -24.31 34.69 13.81
N GLY A 434 -23.57 34.73 14.92
CA GLY A 434 -23.90 33.97 16.13
C GLY A 434 -23.84 32.48 15.87
N ASP A 435 -24.93 31.76 16.12
CA ASP A 435 -25.04 30.32 15.89
C ASP A 435 -25.33 29.94 14.43
N PHE A 436 -25.46 30.92 13.53
CA PHE A 436 -25.71 30.71 12.11
C PHE A 436 -24.47 31.05 11.28
N CYS A 437 -24.19 30.23 10.26
CA CYS A 437 -23.09 30.45 9.33
C CYS A 437 -23.54 30.17 7.89
N VAL A 438 -23.07 30.97 6.94
CA VAL A 438 -23.19 30.69 5.50
C VAL A 438 -21.78 30.52 4.94
N ILE A 439 -21.54 29.39 4.30
CA ILE A 439 -20.29 29.11 3.60
C ILE A 439 -20.57 28.98 2.11
N THR A 440 -19.87 29.78 1.31
CA THR A 440 -19.91 29.71 -0.15
C THR A 440 -18.62 29.05 -0.65
N VAL A 441 -18.78 27.89 -1.28
CA VAL A 441 -17.68 27.14 -1.90
C VAL A 441 -17.71 27.40 -3.41
N PRO A 442 -16.70 28.08 -3.96
CA PRO A 442 -16.61 28.30 -5.40
C PRO A 442 -16.29 26.99 -6.12
N VAL A 443 -17.04 26.70 -7.18
CA VAL A 443 -16.80 25.60 -8.11
C VAL A 443 -16.75 26.22 -9.51
N GLN A 444 -15.56 26.68 -9.89
CA GLN A 444 -15.33 27.46 -11.13
C GLN A 444 -16.16 28.76 -11.16
N ASP A 445 -17.05 28.93 -12.14
CA ASP A 445 -17.94 30.09 -12.29
C ASP A 445 -19.25 29.95 -11.50
N LYS A 446 -19.43 28.82 -10.80
CA LYS A 446 -20.60 28.49 -9.99
C LYS A 446 -20.25 28.40 -8.52
N ASN A 447 -21.27 28.30 -7.67
CA ASN A 447 -21.11 28.20 -6.23
C ASN A 447 -22.00 27.10 -5.64
N ILE A 448 -21.48 26.41 -4.63
CA ILE A 448 -22.26 25.66 -3.66
C ILE A 448 -22.38 26.52 -2.41
N VAL A 449 -23.59 26.71 -1.89
CA VAL A 449 -23.83 27.49 -0.68
C VAL A 449 -24.38 26.58 0.41
N PHE A 450 -23.66 26.52 1.52
CA PHE A 450 -24.04 25.78 2.72
C PHE A 450 -24.60 26.75 3.76
N GLU A 451 -25.81 26.50 4.24
CA GLU A 451 -26.35 27.19 5.42
C GLU A 451 -26.24 26.26 6.61
N MET A 452 -25.58 26.74 7.66
CA MET A 452 -25.21 25.96 8.82
C MET A 452 -25.77 26.60 10.08
N SER A 453 -26.10 25.76 11.05
CA SER A 453 -26.51 26.21 12.38
C SER A 453 -25.80 25.39 13.46
N LYS A 454 -25.54 26.01 14.61
CA LYS A 454 -24.97 25.33 15.76
C LYS A 454 -26.05 24.56 16.52
N VAL A 455 -25.94 23.24 16.54
CA VAL A 455 -26.83 22.33 17.27
C VAL A 455 -26.00 21.59 18.31
N ASN A 456 -26.41 21.68 19.58
CA ASN A 456 -25.70 21.08 20.72
C ASN A 456 -24.19 21.43 20.76
N GLY A 457 -23.86 22.68 20.42
CA GLY A 457 -22.49 23.18 20.47
C GLY A 457 -21.62 22.86 19.24
N ARG A 458 -22.15 22.21 18.20
CA ARG A 458 -21.42 21.90 16.95
C ARG A 458 -22.17 22.45 15.73
N TYR A 459 -21.45 22.92 14.72
CA TYR A 459 -22.09 23.32 13.46
C TYR A 459 -22.54 22.09 12.67
N CYS A 460 -23.74 22.15 12.09
CA CYS A 460 -24.23 21.18 11.12
C CYS A 460 -24.80 21.90 9.89
N ILE A 461 -24.72 21.27 8.73
CA ILE A 461 -25.34 21.73 7.50
C ILE A 461 -26.85 21.52 7.62
N THR A 462 -27.58 22.63 7.56
CA THR A 462 -29.05 22.69 7.66
C THR A 462 -29.72 22.94 6.32
N ASN A 463 -28.96 23.43 5.33
CA ASN A 463 -29.41 23.59 3.96
C ASN A 463 -28.23 23.59 2.99
N ILE A 464 -28.48 23.13 1.77
CA ILE A 464 -27.55 23.23 0.63
C ILE A 464 -28.29 23.89 -0.53
N LYS A 465 -27.64 24.86 -1.18
CA LYS A 465 -28.15 25.61 -2.32
C LYS A 465 -27.09 25.68 -3.42
N GLY A 466 -27.53 25.92 -4.65
CA GLY A 466 -26.67 26.05 -5.83
C GLY A 466 -27.10 25.12 -6.96
N ASP A 467 -26.33 25.15 -8.05
CA ASP A 467 -26.65 24.42 -9.30
C ASP A 467 -26.44 22.90 -9.20
N PHE A 468 -25.78 22.46 -8.13
CA PHE A 468 -25.32 21.09 -7.94
C PHE A 468 -26.11 20.32 -6.87
N VAL A 469 -27.33 20.75 -6.52
CA VAL A 469 -28.14 20.13 -5.47
C VAL A 469 -29.29 19.34 -6.10
N TYR A 470 -29.63 18.18 -5.52
CA TYR A 470 -30.83 17.41 -5.87
C TYR A 470 -32.15 18.03 -5.39
#